data_AF-A0A432H002-F1
#
_entry.id   AF-A0A432H002-F1
#
_cell.length_a   1.000
_cell.length_b   1.000
_cell.length_c   1.000
_cell.angle_alpha   90.00
_cell.angle_beta   90.00
_cell.angle_gamma   90.00
#
_symmetry.space_group_name_H-M   'P 1'
#
loop_
_entity.id
_entity.type
_entity.pdbx_description
1 polymer ?
#
loop_
_entity_poly.entity_id
_entity_poly.type
_entity_poly.pdbx_seq_one_letter_code
_entity_poly.pdbx_strand_id
1 'polypeptide(L)'
;MIAGTHRPARTVIFVATSAEEWGLRGARRYIQSMQQWPAKGAISVVSIDAVGRLSQGRLLALGTGTATEWIHIARGIGFTTGVSATAVKEDPGGSDQVPFHELGVPGIQLTTGPHEDYHRPGDSADKVDADGMVQVATWLREALMYLSDRPDPLTSTLDAASGSGSGSSPAASGRRVFLGTIPDFADPGPGVRIEGVVDDSPAQLAGLKAGDRLISLDGHVVKDLRGYSNLLKELEPGDTVMLMIQREEMTVEIKVTLRAR
;
A
#
# COMPACT_ATOMS: atom_id res chain seq x y z
N MET A 1 -21.92 12.88 -2.45
CA MET A 1 -22.72 12.82 -1.21
C MET A 1 -23.47 11.49 -1.18
N ILE A 2 -23.22 10.63 -0.18
CA ILE A 2 -24.06 9.45 0.12
C ILE A 2 -25.37 9.89 0.83
N ALA A 3 -25.47 11.15 1.27
CA ALA A 3 -26.60 11.65 2.03
C ALA A 3 -27.71 12.25 1.13
N GLY A 4 -28.91 11.68 1.26
CA GLY A 4 -30.18 12.25 0.78
C GLY A 4 -31.26 11.19 0.54
N THR A 5 -30.94 10.15 -0.24
CA THR A 5 -31.93 9.19 -0.77
C THR A 5 -31.61 7.72 -0.50
N HIS A 6 -30.40 7.40 -0.08
CA HIS A 6 -29.95 6.03 0.09
C HIS A 6 -29.66 5.73 1.58
N ARG A 7 -30.31 4.69 2.11
CA ARG A 7 -30.02 4.15 3.45
C ARG A 7 -29.31 2.82 3.26
N PRO A 8 -28.00 2.73 3.58
CA PRO A 8 -27.25 1.50 3.38
C PRO A 8 -27.82 0.37 4.25
N ALA A 9 -27.81 -0.85 3.72
CA ALA A 9 -28.25 -2.03 4.47
C ALA A 9 -27.30 -2.38 5.64
N ARG A 10 -26.05 -1.90 5.59
CA ARG A 10 -25.02 -2.08 6.61
C ARG A 10 -24.50 -0.75 7.16
N THR A 11 -24.03 -0.78 8.40
CA THR A 11 -23.33 0.36 9.00
C THR A 11 -22.02 0.63 8.27
N VAL A 12 -21.81 1.88 7.87
CA VAL A 12 -20.53 2.38 7.35
C VAL A 12 -19.86 3.20 8.44
N ILE A 13 -18.61 2.87 8.76
CA ILE A 13 -17.84 3.53 9.83
C ILE A 13 -16.66 4.25 9.19
N PHE A 14 -16.55 5.55 9.45
CA PHE A 14 -15.40 6.36 9.05
C PHE A 14 -14.46 6.49 10.25
N VAL A 15 -13.18 6.18 10.04
CA VAL A 15 -12.14 6.25 11.06
C VAL A 15 -10.99 7.07 10.51
N ALA A 16 -10.59 8.11 11.25
CA ALA A 16 -9.33 8.82 11.02
C ALA A 16 -8.32 8.31 12.06
N THR A 17 -7.31 7.59 11.60
CA THR A 17 -6.25 7.00 12.41
C THR A 17 -5.13 8.01 12.65
N SER A 18 -4.44 7.87 13.78
CA SER A 18 -3.25 8.65 14.12
C SER A 18 -2.06 7.72 14.30
N ALA A 19 -0.83 8.22 14.08
CA ALA A 19 0.40 7.45 14.29
C ALA A 19 0.48 6.15 13.47
N GLU A 20 -0.03 6.20 12.23
CA GLU A 20 0.16 5.16 11.20
C GLU A 20 1.67 4.96 10.94
N GLU A 21 2.38 6.06 10.69
CA GLU A 21 3.83 6.09 10.41
C GLU A 21 4.70 5.53 11.55
N TRP A 22 4.13 5.36 12.75
CA TRP A 22 4.82 4.81 13.93
C TRP A 22 4.45 3.35 14.21
N GLY A 23 4.05 2.63 13.16
CA GLY A 23 3.72 1.20 13.22
C GLY A 23 2.23 0.92 13.38
N LEU A 24 1.39 1.66 12.67
CA LEU A 24 -0.06 1.45 12.56
C LEU A 24 -0.77 1.57 13.91
N ARG A 25 -0.24 2.41 14.82
CA ARG A 25 -0.67 2.43 16.22
C ARG A 25 -2.13 2.84 16.36
N GLY A 26 -2.62 3.75 15.52
CA GLY A 26 -4.02 4.17 15.47
C GLY A 26 -4.96 3.02 15.14
N ALA A 27 -4.73 2.34 14.02
CA ALA A 27 -5.54 1.17 13.64
C ALA A 27 -5.45 0.02 14.66
N ARG A 28 -4.24 -0.28 15.17
CA ARG A 28 -4.07 -1.29 16.23
C ARG A 28 -4.84 -0.93 17.50
N ARG A 29 -4.84 0.34 17.90
CA ARG A 29 -5.62 0.84 19.04
C ARG A 29 -7.12 0.73 18.80
N TYR A 30 -7.59 1.06 17.59
CA TYR A 30 -8.99 0.88 17.20
C TYR A 30 -9.43 -0.58 17.40
N ILE A 31 -8.68 -1.53 16.84
CA ILE A 31 -8.92 -2.97 16.97
C ILE A 31 -9.00 -3.42 18.43
N GLN A 32 -8.10 -2.93 19.28
CA GLN A 32 -8.01 -3.35 20.67
C GLN A 32 -9.12 -2.79 21.56
N SER A 33 -9.72 -1.66 21.19
CA SER A 33 -10.52 -0.87 22.15
C SER A 33 -11.90 -0.46 21.69
N MET A 34 -12.19 -0.49 20.39
CA MET A 34 -13.48 -0.08 19.88
C MET A 34 -14.54 -1.15 20.16
N GLN A 35 -15.32 -0.96 21.23
CA GLN A 35 -16.35 -1.91 21.65
C GLN A 35 -17.67 -1.76 20.89
N GLN A 36 -18.08 -0.53 20.57
CA GLN A 36 -19.35 -0.27 19.87
C GLN A 36 -19.32 -0.83 18.45
N TRP A 37 -18.16 -0.78 17.79
CA TRP A 37 -17.98 -1.17 16.40
C TRP A 37 -16.69 -1.99 16.21
N PRO A 38 -16.66 -3.24 16.69
CA PRO A 38 -15.44 -4.03 16.68
C PRO A 38 -15.02 -4.40 15.25
N ALA A 39 -13.72 -4.28 14.96
CA ALA A 39 -13.14 -4.54 13.63
C ALA A 39 -13.47 -5.93 13.09
N LYS A 40 -13.47 -6.97 13.95
CA LYS A 40 -13.77 -8.36 13.56
C LYS A 40 -15.16 -8.55 12.95
N GLY A 41 -16.11 -7.64 13.21
CA GLY A 41 -17.45 -7.67 12.63
C GLY A 41 -17.56 -6.98 11.27
N ALA A 42 -16.50 -6.31 10.81
CA ALA A 42 -16.51 -5.63 9.52
C ALA A 42 -16.43 -6.64 8.38
N ILE A 43 -17.28 -6.47 7.35
CA ILE A 43 -17.23 -7.30 6.15
C ILE A 43 -16.03 -6.94 5.26
N SER A 44 -15.52 -5.72 5.38
CA SER A 44 -14.31 -5.27 4.72
C SER A 44 -13.77 -3.98 5.32
N VAL A 45 -12.51 -3.66 5.04
CA VAL A 45 -11.88 -2.34 5.27
C VAL A 45 -11.41 -1.74 3.94
N VAL A 46 -11.55 -0.42 3.80
CA VAL A 46 -10.99 0.33 2.66
C VAL A 46 -10.15 1.46 3.24
N SER A 47 -8.84 1.32 3.16
CA SER A 47 -7.89 2.37 3.54
C SER A 47 -7.70 3.35 2.40
N ILE A 48 -7.55 4.63 2.72
CA ILE A 48 -7.34 5.71 1.76
C ILE A 48 -6.04 6.38 2.16
N ASP A 49 -5.00 6.22 1.35
CA ASP A 49 -3.65 6.62 1.74
C ASP A 49 -2.88 7.11 0.51
N ALA A 50 -2.41 8.36 0.60
CA ALA A 50 -1.75 9.08 -0.50
C ALA A 50 -2.48 8.98 -1.84
N VAL A 51 -3.67 9.59 -1.91
CA VAL A 51 -4.55 9.59 -3.10
C VAL A 51 -4.55 10.91 -3.87
N GLY A 52 -3.71 11.86 -3.47
CA GLY A 52 -3.74 13.24 -3.96
C GLY A 52 -3.02 13.50 -5.29
N ARG A 53 -2.41 12.48 -5.93
CA ARG A 53 -1.53 12.66 -7.10
C ARG A 53 -2.02 11.93 -8.35
N LEU A 54 -3.34 11.85 -8.54
CA LEU A 54 -3.91 11.03 -9.62
C LEU A 54 -3.48 11.51 -11.02
N SER A 55 -3.39 12.82 -11.26
CA SER A 55 -2.91 13.38 -12.54
C SER A 55 -1.52 12.93 -12.96
N GLN A 56 -0.69 12.47 -12.02
CA GLN A 56 0.70 12.03 -12.26
C GLN A 56 0.83 10.51 -12.38
N GLY A 57 -0.27 9.77 -12.27
CA GLY A 57 -0.19 8.31 -12.23
C GLY A 57 -1.54 7.65 -12.47
N ARG A 58 -1.85 6.67 -11.62
CA ARG A 58 -3.05 5.85 -11.72
C ARG A 58 -3.57 5.55 -10.34
N LEU A 59 -4.89 5.38 -10.21
CA LEU A 59 -5.48 4.87 -8.99
C LEU A 59 -5.13 3.39 -8.86
N LEU A 60 -4.59 3.01 -7.71
CA LEU A 60 -4.27 1.63 -7.35
C LEU A 60 -5.23 1.18 -6.25
N ALA A 61 -5.73 -0.05 -6.39
CA ALA A 61 -6.39 -0.79 -5.33
C ALA A 61 -5.48 -1.95 -4.93
N LEU A 62 -4.72 -1.78 -3.85
CA LEU A 62 -3.77 -2.77 -3.32
C LEU A 62 -4.48 -3.75 -2.39
N GLY A 63 -4.03 -5.01 -2.35
CA GLY A 63 -4.66 -6.04 -1.51
C GLY A 63 -5.99 -6.57 -2.06
N THR A 64 -6.26 -6.42 -3.37
CA THR A 64 -7.47 -7.00 -3.99
C THR A 64 -7.49 -8.52 -3.91
N GLY A 65 -6.35 -9.15 -3.61
CA GLY A 65 -6.24 -10.58 -3.37
C GLY A 65 -6.76 -11.04 -2.02
N THR A 66 -7.18 -10.15 -1.10
CA THR A 66 -7.69 -10.50 0.24
C THR A 66 -9.13 -11.02 0.25
N ALA A 67 -9.88 -10.82 -0.83
CA ALA A 67 -11.16 -11.46 -1.07
C ALA A 67 -11.39 -11.73 -2.56
N THR A 68 -12.13 -12.78 -2.89
CA THR A 68 -12.35 -13.19 -4.28
C THR A 68 -13.12 -12.13 -5.09
N GLU A 69 -13.94 -11.32 -4.43
CA GLU A 69 -14.79 -10.33 -5.09
C GLU A 69 -14.05 -9.04 -5.48
N TRP A 70 -12.95 -8.67 -4.82
CA TRP A 70 -12.35 -7.34 -4.95
C TRP A 70 -11.90 -6.99 -6.38
N ILE A 71 -11.35 -7.95 -7.11
CA ILE A 71 -10.99 -7.76 -8.52
C ILE A 71 -12.22 -7.45 -9.39
N HIS A 72 -13.36 -8.05 -9.09
CA HIS A 72 -14.62 -7.84 -9.81
C HIS A 72 -15.26 -6.51 -9.42
N ILE A 73 -15.20 -6.14 -8.14
CA ILE A 73 -15.65 -4.84 -7.63
C ILE A 73 -14.88 -3.73 -8.34
N ALA A 74 -13.55 -3.80 -8.36
CA ALA A 74 -12.72 -2.77 -9.00
C ALA A 74 -13.01 -2.62 -10.50
N ARG A 75 -13.15 -3.74 -11.23
CA ARG A 75 -13.53 -3.73 -12.65
C ARG A 75 -14.93 -3.17 -12.88
N GLY A 76 -15.90 -3.55 -12.04
CA GLY A 76 -17.28 -3.09 -12.12
C GLY A 76 -17.39 -1.58 -11.93
N ILE A 77 -16.71 -1.02 -10.92
CA ILE A 77 -16.68 0.43 -10.67
C ILE A 77 -16.04 1.17 -11.85
N GLY A 78 -14.94 0.65 -12.40
CA GLY A 78 -14.32 1.22 -13.59
C GLY A 78 -15.26 1.28 -14.78
N PHE A 79 -16.05 0.22 -14.98
CA PHE A 79 -17.04 0.17 -16.05
C PHE A 79 -18.22 1.13 -15.84
N THR A 80 -18.74 1.26 -14.62
CA THR A 80 -19.93 2.08 -14.34
C THR A 80 -19.64 3.56 -14.21
N THR A 81 -18.47 3.93 -13.69
CA THR A 81 -18.11 5.33 -13.42
C THR A 81 -17.18 5.94 -14.45
N GLY A 82 -16.48 5.11 -15.23
CA GLY A 82 -15.35 5.53 -16.05
C GLY A 82 -14.05 5.75 -15.27
N VAL A 83 -14.08 5.72 -13.92
CA VAL A 83 -12.89 5.85 -13.08
C VAL A 83 -12.32 4.46 -12.81
N SER A 84 -11.20 4.13 -13.44
CA SER A 84 -10.57 2.81 -13.26
C SER A 84 -9.51 2.82 -12.16
N ALA A 85 -9.49 1.75 -11.35
CA ALA A 85 -8.40 1.45 -10.44
C ALA A 85 -7.66 0.20 -10.91
N THR A 86 -6.34 0.23 -10.92
CA THR A 86 -5.52 -0.96 -11.17
C THR A 86 -5.61 -1.85 -9.94
N ALA A 87 -6.22 -3.02 -10.10
CA ALA A 87 -6.34 -4.01 -9.06
C ALA A 87 -5.02 -4.78 -8.90
N VAL A 88 -4.37 -4.58 -7.76
CA VAL A 88 -3.13 -5.27 -7.38
C VAL A 88 -3.49 -6.30 -6.32
N LYS A 89 -3.13 -7.56 -6.56
CA LYS A 89 -3.55 -8.68 -5.71
C LYS A 89 -2.86 -8.58 -4.35
N GLU A 90 -1.58 -8.26 -4.39
CA GLU A 90 -0.68 -8.16 -3.26
C GLU A 90 -0.99 -6.91 -2.43
N ASP A 91 -0.86 -7.05 -1.11
CA ASP A 91 -0.81 -5.94 -0.18
C ASP A 91 0.67 -5.73 0.22
N PRO A 92 1.33 -4.63 -0.17
CA PRO A 92 2.70 -4.38 0.26
C PRO A 92 2.80 -4.15 1.78
N GLY A 93 1.67 -3.86 2.43
CA GLY A 93 1.58 -3.47 3.83
C GLY A 93 1.97 -2.02 4.06
N GLY A 94 2.11 -1.63 5.33
CA GLY A 94 2.51 -0.26 5.70
C GLY A 94 1.39 0.77 5.53
N SER A 95 0.13 0.37 5.70
CA SER A 95 -1.00 1.27 5.86
C SER A 95 -2.06 0.60 6.75
N ASP A 96 -3.10 1.33 7.14
CA ASP A 96 -4.01 0.98 8.24
C ASP A 96 -4.92 -0.22 7.97
N GLN A 97 -4.94 -0.79 6.76
CA GLN A 97 -5.67 -2.04 6.46
C GLN A 97 -4.95 -3.27 7.04
N VAL A 98 -3.63 -3.19 7.24
CA VAL A 98 -2.82 -4.36 7.65
C VAL A 98 -3.31 -4.97 8.96
N PRO A 99 -3.59 -4.22 10.04
CA PRO A 99 -4.09 -4.80 11.27
C PRO A 99 -5.47 -5.45 11.12
N PHE A 100 -6.29 -5.01 10.16
CA PHE A 100 -7.57 -5.66 9.85
C PHE A 100 -7.35 -6.99 9.11
N HIS A 101 -6.38 -7.03 8.18
CA HIS A 101 -5.99 -8.27 7.51
C HIS A 101 -5.45 -9.30 8.51
N GLU A 102 -4.69 -8.87 9.52
CA GLU A 102 -4.23 -9.71 10.64
C GLU A 102 -5.39 -10.34 11.45
N LEU A 103 -6.58 -9.73 11.43
CA LEU A 103 -7.81 -10.26 12.03
C LEU A 103 -8.65 -11.11 11.05
N GLY A 104 -8.20 -11.30 9.82
CA GLY A 104 -8.93 -11.98 8.75
C GLY A 104 -10.02 -11.13 8.09
N VAL A 105 -10.08 -9.82 8.37
CA VAL A 105 -11.00 -8.90 7.70
C VAL A 105 -10.41 -8.52 6.35
N PRO A 106 -11.05 -8.87 5.22
CA PRO A 106 -10.51 -8.56 3.90
C PRO A 106 -10.63 -7.07 3.59
N GLY A 107 -9.79 -6.54 2.72
CA GLY A 107 -9.82 -5.13 2.41
C GLY A 107 -8.71 -4.67 1.49
N ILE A 108 -8.83 -3.43 1.03
CA ILE A 108 -7.89 -2.82 0.10
C ILE A 108 -7.33 -1.52 0.64
N GLN A 109 -6.21 -1.08 0.06
CA GLN A 109 -5.74 0.30 0.14
C GLN A 109 -5.93 0.97 -1.22
N LEU A 110 -6.57 2.15 -1.21
CA LEU A 110 -6.59 3.06 -2.34
C LEU A 110 -5.42 4.04 -2.22
N THR A 111 -4.62 4.13 -3.28
CA THR A 111 -3.48 5.03 -3.36
C THR A 111 -3.22 5.46 -4.80
N THR A 112 -2.57 6.59 -5.01
CA THR A 112 -2.03 6.99 -6.33
C THR A 112 -0.59 6.52 -6.54
N GLY A 113 -0.06 5.72 -5.62
CA GLY A 113 1.30 5.19 -5.66
C GLY A 113 2.33 6.18 -5.11
N PRO A 114 3.60 5.73 -4.99
CA PRO A 114 4.68 6.58 -4.52
C PRO A 114 5.03 7.66 -5.55
N HIS A 115 5.56 8.78 -5.07
CA HIS A 115 6.05 9.88 -5.90
C HIS A 115 7.35 10.46 -5.29
N GLU A 116 8.00 11.38 -6.00
CA GLU A 116 9.29 11.94 -5.59
C GLU A 116 9.27 12.65 -4.23
N ASP A 117 8.14 13.26 -3.88
CA ASP A 117 7.91 13.96 -2.59
C ASP A 117 7.50 13.01 -1.46
N TYR A 118 7.30 11.71 -1.72
CA TYR A 118 6.69 10.80 -0.76
C TYR A 118 7.51 10.68 0.53
N HIS A 119 6.86 10.91 1.68
CA HIS A 119 7.49 11.05 3.00
C HIS A 119 8.61 12.11 3.10
N ARG A 120 8.46 13.23 2.41
CA ARG A 120 9.42 14.34 2.43
C ARG A 120 8.73 15.68 2.71
N PRO A 121 9.48 16.70 3.16
CA PRO A 121 8.93 18.04 3.39
C PRO A 121 8.29 18.68 2.15
N GLY A 122 8.64 18.21 0.95
CA GLY A 122 8.07 18.68 -0.31
C GLY A 122 6.64 18.21 -0.55
N ASP A 123 6.12 17.24 0.22
CA ASP A 123 4.72 16.80 0.11
C ASP A 123 3.79 17.83 0.76
N SER A 124 3.20 18.65 -0.11
CA SER A 124 2.57 19.92 0.26
C SER A 124 1.24 20.09 -0.46
N ALA A 125 0.32 20.82 0.17
CA ALA A 125 -1.07 20.90 -0.25
C ALA A 125 -1.27 21.51 -1.65
N ASP A 126 -0.37 22.40 -2.08
CA ASP A 126 -0.38 23.02 -3.41
C ASP A 126 -0.17 22.04 -4.56
N LYS A 127 0.37 20.85 -4.26
CA LYS A 127 0.60 19.81 -5.24
C LYS A 127 -0.51 18.75 -5.30
N VAL A 128 -1.58 18.93 -4.52
CA VAL A 128 -2.74 18.02 -4.53
C VAL A 128 -3.60 18.27 -5.76
N ASP A 129 -3.86 17.20 -6.50
CA ASP A 129 -4.78 17.16 -7.63
C ASP A 129 -6.23 17.08 -7.13
N ALA A 130 -6.89 18.24 -7.04
CA ALA A 130 -8.27 18.32 -6.56
C ALA A 130 -9.27 17.59 -7.47
N ASP A 131 -9.11 17.66 -8.79
CA ASP A 131 -9.98 16.98 -9.75
C ASP A 131 -9.77 15.46 -9.68
N GLY A 132 -8.52 15.02 -9.50
CA GLY A 132 -8.19 13.64 -9.23
C GLY A 132 -8.84 13.11 -7.94
N MET A 133 -8.83 13.90 -6.87
CA MET A 133 -9.50 13.54 -5.61
C MET A 133 -11.02 13.35 -5.78
N VAL A 134 -11.67 14.08 -6.69
CA VAL A 134 -13.08 13.85 -7.03
C VAL A 134 -13.28 12.49 -7.70
N GLN A 135 -12.37 12.07 -8.58
CA GLN A 135 -12.41 10.74 -9.19
C GLN A 135 -12.21 9.64 -8.16
N VAL A 136 -11.23 9.79 -7.25
CA VAL A 136 -11.01 8.84 -6.14
C VAL A 136 -12.25 8.75 -5.25
N ALA A 137 -12.85 9.89 -4.89
CA ALA A 137 -14.08 9.92 -4.09
C ALA A 137 -15.27 9.28 -4.82
N THR A 138 -15.33 9.40 -6.15
CA THR A 138 -16.34 8.74 -6.99
C THR A 138 -16.17 7.22 -6.95
N TRP A 139 -14.95 6.74 -7.15
CA TRP A 139 -14.63 5.31 -7.07
C TRP A 139 -14.94 4.74 -5.69
N LEU A 140 -14.47 5.42 -4.63
CA LEU A 140 -14.71 5.03 -3.25
C LEU A 140 -16.20 5.00 -2.91
N ARG A 141 -16.98 5.99 -3.37
CA ARG A 141 -18.42 6.03 -3.16
C ARG A 141 -19.10 4.79 -3.74
N GLU A 142 -18.77 4.39 -4.96
CA GLU A 142 -19.35 3.18 -5.57
C GLU A 142 -18.93 1.91 -4.83
N ALA A 143 -17.67 1.80 -4.40
CA ALA A 143 -17.21 0.68 -3.58
C ALA A 143 -17.99 0.60 -2.27
N LEU A 144 -18.17 1.73 -1.57
CA LEU A 144 -18.92 1.79 -0.32
C LEU A 144 -20.39 1.43 -0.53
N MET A 145 -21.05 1.92 -1.59
CA MET A 145 -22.43 1.57 -1.89
C MET A 145 -22.59 0.07 -2.18
N TYR A 146 -21.70 -0.50 -3.00
CA TYR A 146 -21.72 -1.94 -3.28
C TYR A 146 -21.55 -2.76 -1.99
N LEU A 147 -20.56 -2.42 -1.16
CA LEU A 147 -20.30 -3.14 0.09
C LEU A 147 -21.44 -2.97 1.09
N SER A 148 -22.01 -1.77 1.18
CA SER A 148 -23.04 -1.46 2.17
C SER A 148 -24.38 -2.13 1.88
N ASP A 149 -24.66 -2.44 0.62
CA ASP A 149 -25.90 -3.10 0.18
C ASP A 149 -25.75 -4.61 -0.05
N ARG A 150 -24.53 -5.15 0.04
CA ARG A 150 -24.29 -6.56 -0.18
C ARG A 150 -24.89 -7.41 0.96
N PRO A 151 -25.72 -8.43 0.66
CA PRO A 151 -26.35 -9.28 1.68
C PRO A 151 -25.34 -10.18 2.40
N ASP A 152 -24.31 -10.64 1.70
CA ASP A 152 -23.28 -11.52 2.25
C ASP A 152 -21.96 -10.77 2.48
N PRO A 153 -21.15 -11.18 3.47
CA PRO A 153 -19.76 -10.72 3.57
C PRO A 153 -18.94 -11.01 2.30
N LEU A 154 -17.76 -10.41 2.21
CA LEU A 154 -16.77 -10.81 1.19
C LEU A 154 -16.20 -12.19 1.53
N THR A 155 -15.84 -12.95 0.51
CA THR A 155 -15.20 -14.26 0.66
C THR A 155 -13.70 -14.05 0.90
N SER A 156 -13.33 -13.94 2.19
CA SER A 156 -11.94 -13.74 2.60
C SER A 156 -11.05 -14.90 2.13
N THR A 157 -9.93 -14.54 1.53
CA THR A 157 -8.83 -15.46 1.12
C THR A 157 -7.63 -15.33 2.06
N LEU A 158 -7.74 -14.47 3.08
CA LEU A 158 -6.74 -14.32 4.12
C LEU A 158 -6.73 -15.59 4.96
N ASP A 159 -5.54 -16.15 5.19
CA ASP A 159 -5.38 -17.31 6.06
C ASP A 159 -5.78 -16.92 7.49
N ALA A 160 -6.87 -17.51 8.00
CA ALA A 160 -7.29 -17.36 9.39
C ALA A 160 -6.23 -17.82 10.42
N ALA A 161 -5.16 -18.47 9.96
CA ALA A 161 -4.11 -19.11 10.75
C ALA A 161 -2.72 -18.43 10.69
N SER A 162 -2.61 -17.19 10.19
CA SER A 162 -1.38 -16.38 10.41
C SER A 162 -1.36 -15.68 11.79
N GLY A 163 -2.39 -15.91 12.62
CA GLY A 163 -2.46 -15.51 14.02
C GLY A 163 -1.55 -16.30 14.99
N SER A 164 -0.63 -17.13 14.49
CA SER A 164 0.33 -17.88 15.32
C SER A 164 1.77 -17.72 14.83
N GLY A 165 2.17 -16.49 14.54
CA GLY A 165 3.55 -16.05 14.57
C GLY A 165 3.76 -15.17 15.78
N SER A 166 3.95 -15.75 16.98
CA SER A 166 4.53 -15.06 18.14
C SER A 166 6.04 -14.80 17.93
N GLY A 167 6.42 -14.39 16.72
CA GLY A 167 7.63 -13.61 16.53
C GLY A 167 7.27 -12.23 17.03
N SER A 168 7.81 -11.85 18.19
CA SER A 168 7.92 -10.45 18.57
C SER A 168 8.38 -9.69 17.33
N SER A 169 7.48 -8.95 16.68
CA SER A 169 7.94 -7.86 15.83
C SER A 169 8.77 -7.00 16.77
N PRO A 170 10.11 -6.90 16.57
CA PRO A 170 10.89 -5.95 17.35
C PRO A 170 10.17 -4.62 17.21
N ALA A 171 10.01 -3.91 18.33
CA ALA A 171 9.29 -2.65 18.42
C ALA A 171 9.44 -1.87 17.11
N ALA A 172 8.32 -1.56 16.44
CA ALA A 172 8.27 -1.00 15.10
C ALA A 172 9.25 0.17 14.94
N SER A 173 10.48 -0.16 14.56
CA SER A 173 11.46 0.81 14.14
C SER A 173 11.01 1.17 12.73
N GLY A 174 10.51 2.39 12.57
CA GLY A 174 10.27 2.95 11.25
C GLY A 174 11.51 2.77 10.39
N ARG A 175 11.32 2.72 9.07
CA ARG A 175 12.44 2.60 8.13
C ARG A 175 13.41 3.77 8.34
N ARG A 176 14.62 3.48 8.84
CA ARG A 176 15.66 4.48 9.17
C ARG A 176 16.52 4.87 7.96
N VAL A 177 16.51 4.03 6.92
CA VAL A 177 17.34 4.19 5.73
C VAL A 177 16.55 4.66 4.52
N PHE A 178 17.20 5.51 3.74
CA PHE A 178 16.73 6.02 2.47
C PHE A 178 17.61 5.47 1.35
N LEU A 179 17.01 4.67 0.45
CA LEU A 179 17.67 4.23 -0.79
C LEU A 179 17.32 5.18 -1.95
N GLY A 180 16.07 5.67 -2.00
CA GLY A 180 15.57 6.56 -3.04
C GLY A 180 15.14 5.88 -4.34
N THR A 181 14.71 4.63 -4.24
CA THR A 181 13.93 3.96 -5.29
C THR A 181 12.46 4.31 -5.14
N ILE A 182 11.78 4.48 -6.28
CA ILE A 182 10.33 4.61 -6.41
C ILE A 182 9.83 3.29 -7.02
N PRO A 183 9.25 2.38 -6.22
CA PRO A 183 8.81 1.08 -6.73
C PRO A 183 7.51 1.18 -7.53
N ASP A 184 7.38 0.36 -8.57
CA ASP A 184 6.13 0.19 -9.33
C ASP A 184 5.18 -0.74 -8.57
N PHE A 185 4.18 -0.16 -7.89
CA PHE A 185 3.26 -0.94 -7.06
C PHE A 185 2.27 -1.80 -7.85
N ALA A 186 2.17 -1.62 -9.17
CA ALA A 186 1.28 -2.40 -10.01
C ALA A 186 2.01 -3.41 -10.91
N ASP A 187 3.32 -3.55 -10.74
CA ASP A 187 4.09 -4.63 -11.36
C ASP A 187 3.85 -5.96 -10.62
N PRO A 188 3.30 -7.01 -11.27
CA PRO A 188 3.02 -8.29 -10.63
C PRO A 188 4.21 -9.26 -10.70
N GLY A 189 5.36 -8.83 -11.24
CA GLY A 189 6.51 -9.70 -11.46
C GLY A 189 7.27 -10.00 -10.15
N PRO A 190 8.01 -11.12 -10.08
CA PRO A 190 8.87 -11.38 -8.93
C PRO A 190 9.94 -10.29 -8.79
N GLY A 191 10.36 -10.02 -7.56
CA GLY A 191 11.26 -8.89 -7.27
C GLY A 191 10.52 -7.58 -7.14
N VAL A 192 11.26 -6.47 -7.25
CA VAL A 192 10.69 -5.13 -7.18
C VAL A 192 11.11 -4.33 -8.40
N ARG A 193 10.16 -4.03 -9.29
CA ARG A 193 10.38 -3.14 -10.43
C ARG A 193 10.50 -1.70 -9.95
N ILE A 194 11.50 -0.99 -10.44
CA ILE A 194 11.77 0.40 -10.14
C ILE A 194 11.12 1.25 -11.23
N GLU A 195 10.11 2.03 -10.86
CA GLU A 195 9.45 2.98 -11.75
C GLU A 195 10.27 4.26 -11.89
N GLY A 196 10.95 4.67 -10.82
CA GLY A 196 11.78 5.86 -10.80
C GLY A 196 12.85 5.81 -9.72
N VAL A 197 13.77 6.75 -9.81
CA VAL A 197 14.76 7.01 -8.77
C VAL A 197 14.68 8.47 -8.41
N VAL A 198 14.81 8.76 -7.12
CA VAL A 198 14.75 10.14 -6.66
C VAL A 198 16.09 10.84 -6.91
N ASP A 199 16.05 12.11 -7.27
CA ASP A 199 17.26 12.92 -7.44
C ASP A 199 18.07 13.04 -6.15
N ASP A 200 19.40 13.05 -6.30
CA ASP A 200 20.43 13.04 -5.25
C ASP A 200 20.21 11.92 -4.20
N SER A 201 19.66 10.80 -4.65
CA SER A 201 19.51 9.62 -3.81
C SER A 201 20.69 8.65 -3.92
N PRO A 202 20.90 7.79 -2.90
CA PRO A 202 21.83 6.66 -3.02
C PRO A 202 21.59 5.80 -4.26
N ALA A 203 20.33 5.54 -4.61
CA ALA A 203 19.96 4.79 -5.80
C ALA A 203 20.47 5.47 -7.08
N GLN A 204 20.22 6.78 -7.23
CA GLN A 204 20.68 7.54 -8.40
C GLN A 204 22.21 7.60 -8.46
N LEU A 205 22.88 7.88 -7.34
CA LEU A 205 24.34 7.97 -7.27
C LEU A 205 25.03 6.64 -7.58
N ALA A 206 24.39 5.52 -7.24
CA ALA A 206 24.86 4.19 -7.59
C ALA A 206 24.47 3.75 -9.01
N GLY A 207 23.71 4.56 -9.74
CA GLY A 207 23.35 4.33 -11.15
C GLY A 207 22.15 3.43 -11.37
N LEU A 208 21.26 3.28 -10.37
CA LEU A 208 19.95 2.66 -10.57
C LEU A 208 19.09 3.55 -11.48
N LYS A 209 18.21 2.92 -12.26
CA LYS A 209 17.39 3.57 -13.27
C LYS A 209 15.96 3.03 -13.24
N ALA A 210 15.03 3.83 -13.77
CA ALA A 210 13.70 3.34 -14.11
C ALA A 210 13.79 2.13 -15.05
N GLY A 211 12.99 1.11 -14.80
CA GLY A 211 13.00 -0.16 -15.53
C GLY A 211 13.89 -1.25 -14.91
N ASP A 212 14.78 -0.90 -13.98
CA ASP A 212 15.53 -1.90 -13.23
C ASP A 212 14.58 -2.73 -12.36
N ARG A 213 14.87 -4.03 -12.20
CA ARG A 213 14.15 -4.92 -11.28
C ARG A 213 15.10 -5.42 -10.21
N LEU A 214 14.85 -5.04 -8.96
CA LEU A 214 15.59 -5.54 -7.82
C LEU A 214 15.24 -7.01 -7.55
N ILE A 215 16.24 -7.87 -7.61
CA ILE A 215 16.10 -9.33 -7.41
C ILE A 215 16.74 -9.79 -6.10
N SER A 216 17.77 -9.11 -5.59
CA SER A 216 18.33 -9.39 -4.26
C SER A 216 19.01 -8.18 -3.63
N LEU A 217 19.12 -8.20 -2.29
CA LEU A 217 19.82 -7.23 -1.46
C LEU A 217 20.69 -8.01 -0.46
N ASP A 218 22.00 -7.80 -0.49
CA ASP A 218 23.00 -8.53 0.33
C ASP A 218 22.80 -10.05 0.31
N GLY A 219 22.56 -10.60 -0.88
CA GLY A 219 22.32 -12.03 -1.08
C GLY A 219 20.92 -12.53 -0.66
N HIS A 220 20.11 -11.70 0.01
CA HIS A 220 18.73 -12.02 0.34
C HIS A 220 17.84 -11.78 -0.88
N VAL A 221 17.13 -12.82 -1.31
CA VAL A 221 16.22 -12.75 -2.46
C VAL A 221 15.07 -11.80 -2.13
N VAL A 222 14.88 -10.79 -2.97
CA VAL A 222 13.73 -9.89 -2.94
C VAL A 222 12.64 -10.53 -3.79
N LYS A 223 11.56 -10.99 -3.15
CA LYS A 223 10.44 -11.64 -3.86
C LYS A 223 9.36 -10.65 -4.27
N ASP A 224 9.12 -9.65 -3.43
CA ASP A 224 8.04 -8.68 -3.57
C ASP A 224 8.37 -7.38 -2.78
N LEU A 225 7.48 -6.40 -2.87
CA LEU A 225 7.59 -5.11 -2.17
C LEU A 225 7.65 -5.25 -0.64
N ARG A 226 6.93 -6.21 -0.07
CA ARG A 226 6.89 -6.43 1.38
C ARG A 226 8.22 -6.96 1.88
N GLY A 227 8.78 -7.96 1.20
CA GLY A 227 10.11 -8.50 1.46
C GLY A 227 11.19 -7.42 1.32
N TYR A 228 11.11 -6.62 0.26
CA TYR A 228 12.01 -5.48 0.08
C TYR A 228 11.90 -4.46 1.23
N SER A 229 10.68 -4.08 1.62
CA SER A 229 10.46 -3.15 2.72
C SER A 229 10.97 -3.69 4.06
N ASN A 230 10.89 -5.01 4.28
CA ASN A 230 11.36 -5.62 5.53
C ASN A 230 12.89 -5.64 5.59
N LEU A 231 13.57 -6.01 4.51
CA LEU A 231 15.03 -5.96 4.43
C LEU A 231 15.55 -4.55 4.72
N LEU A 232 14.90 -3.52 4.19
CA LEU A 232 15.29 -2.13 4.45
C LEU A 232 15.11 -1.69 5.91
N LYS A 233 14.23 -2.32 6.70
CA LYS A 233 14.07 -1.98 8.13
C LYS A 233 15.22 -2.51 8.99
N GLU A 234 15.93 -3.52 8.49
CA GLU A 234 17.05 -4.17 9.19
C GLU A 234 18.37 -3.40 9.02
N LEU A 235 18.44 -2.48 8.06
CA LEU A 235 19.64 -1.74 7.69
C LEU A 235 19.74 -0.40 8.43
N GLU A 236 20.96 0.13 8.51
CA GLU A 236 21.30 1.39 9.14
C GLU A 236 21.88 2.42 8.16
N PRO A 237 21.70 3.73 8.43
CA PRO A 237 22.34 4.77 7.63
C PRO A 237 23.87 4.60 7.61
N GLY A 238 24.47 4.69 6.42
CA GLY A 238 25.91 4.44 6.22
C GLY A 238 26.24 3.00 5.83
N ASP A 239 25.31 2.05 5.98
CA ASP A 239 25.50 0.69 5.48
C ASP A 239 25.72 0.72 3.97
N THR A 240 26.63 -0.13 3.52
CA THR A 240 26.87 -0.32 2.10
C THR A 240 26.44 -1.71 1.70
N VAL A 241 25.38 -1.77 0.91
CA VAL A 241 24.72 -3.01 0.50
C VAL A 241 25.02 -3.32 -0.96
N MET A 242 25.01 -4.60 -1.31
CA MET A 242 25.08 -5.09 -2.68
C MET A 242 23.67 -5.41 -3.18
N LEU A 243 23.26 -4.72 -4.24
CA LEU A 243 22.02 -4.98 -4.94
C LEU A 243 22.30 -5.83 -6.17
N MET A 244 21.52 -6.88 -6.37
CA MET A 244 21.41 -7.53 -7.66
C MET A 244 20.16 -7.00 -8.33
N ILE A 245 20.33 -6.45 -9.54
CA ILE A 245 19.23 -6.00 -10.36
C ILE A 245 19.21 -6.74 -11.69
N GLN A 246 18.03 -6.90 -12.26
CA GLN A 246 17.85 -7.21 -13.67
C GLN A 246 17.60 -5.90 -14.41
N ARG A 247 18.47 -5.60 -15.38
CA ARG A 247 18.34 -4.48 -16.31
C ARG A 247 18.23 -5.05 -17.71
N GLU A 248 17.04 -4.93 -18.29
CA GLU A 248 16.70 -5.63 -19.53
C GLU A 248 16.94 -7.15 -19.36
N GLU A 249 17.79 -7.75 -20.19
CA GLU A 249 18.14 -9.18 -20.13
C GLU A 249 19.40 -9.45 -19.28
N MET A 250 20.02 -8.43 -18.69
CA MET A 250 21.28 -8.56 -17.96
C MET A 250 21.07 -8.48 -16.45
N THR A 251 21.82 -9.30 -15.71
CA THR A 251 21.95 -9.16 -14.26
C THR A 251 23.15 -8.27 -13.93
N VAL A 252 22.93 -7.25 -13.12
CA VAL A 252 23.96 -6.27 -12.74
C VAL A 252 24.05 -6.21 -11.21
N GLU A 253 25.29 -6.27 -10.71
CA GLU A 253 25.61 -5.99 -9.30
C GLU A 253 25.87 -4.49 -9.12
N ILE A 254 25.17 -3.88 -8.15
CA ILE A 254 25.35 -2.48 -7.80
C ILE A 254 25.57 -2.35 -6.30
N LYS A 255 26.71 -1.77 -5.94
CA LYS A 255 27.03 -1.42 -4.55
C LYS A 255 26.44 -0.04 -4.23
N VAL A 256 25.66 0.05 -3.15
CA VAL A 256 24.98 1.29 -2.74
C VAL A 256 25.21 1.58 -1.26
N THR A 257 25.58 2.82 -0.93
CA THR A 257 25.70 3.29 0.46
C THR A 257 24.45 4.04 0.87
N LEU A 258 23.74 3.56 1.88
CA LEU A 258 22.46 4.09 2.34
C LEU A 258 22.63 5.40 3.10
N ARG A 259 21.65 6.30 2.99
CA ARG A 259 21.58 7.56 3.75
C ARG A 259 20.48 7.48 4.81
N ALA A 260 20.55 8.36 5.81
CA ALA A 260 19.46 8.54 6.75
C ALA A 260 18.22 9.06 6.01
N ARG A 261 17.06 8.61 6.45
CA ARG A 261 15.77 9.11 5.99
C ARG A 261 15.47 10.50 6.52
#